data_AF-A0A505GY13-F1
#
_entry.id   AF-A0A505GY13-F1
#
_cell.length_a   1.000
_cell.length_b   1.000
_cell.length_c   1.000
_cell.angle_alpha   90.00
_cell.angle_beta   90.00
_cell.angle_gamma   90.00
#
_symmetry.space_group_name_H-M   'P 1'
#
loop_
_entity.id
_entity.type
_entity.pdbx_description
1 polymer ?
#
loop_
_entity_poly.entity_id
_entity_poly.type
_entity_poly.pdbx_seq_one_letter_code
_entity_poly.pdbx_strand_id
1 'polypeptide(L)'
;MWRRHGVTQTEAEEAIDDPEALLLTPDPASRSGKSDRYIRWSSTRAEVLVVIVVRHEGLLYGGNAWPANESHRKLYEGSRHDER
;
A
#
# COMPACT_ATOMS: atom_id res chain seq x y z
N MET A 1 -11.11 5.73 3.88
CA MET A 1 -9.86 6.34 3.36
C MET A 1 -9.79 7.83 3.65
N TRP A 2 -10.48 8.72 2.93
CA TRP A 2 -10.28 10.19 3.06
C TRP A 2 -10.52 10.78 4.46
N ARG A 3 -11.69 10.57 5.07
CA ARG A 3 -12.06 11.23 6.36
C ARG A 3 -11.18 10.89 7.56
N ARG A 4 -10.37 9.82 7.48
CA ARG A 4 -9.56 9.33 8.61
C ARG A 4 -8.06 9.56 8.40
N HIS A 5 -7.60 9.60 7.15
CA HIS A 5 -6.16 9.62 6.84
C HIS A 5 -5.78 10.61 5.74
N GLY A 6 -6.75 11.28 5.11
CA GLY A 6 -6.50 12.30 4.08
C GLY A 6 -5.89 11.76 2.80
N VAL A 7 -6.03 10.46 2.50
CA VAL A 7 -5.62 9.83 1.22
C VAL A 7 -6.86 9.61 0.34
N THR A 8 -6.79 10.13 -0.88
CA THR A 8 -7.83 10.02 -1.92
C THR A 8 -7.84 8.61 -2.51
N GLN A 9 -8.90 8.31 -3.25
CA GLN A 9 -8.98 7.07 -4.00
C GLN A 9 -7.90 7.01 -5.10
N THR A 10 -7.71 8.09 -5.85
CA THR A 10 -6.72 8.16 -6.93
C THR A 10 -5.29 7.95 -6.42
N GLU A 11 -4.89 8.57 -5.31
CA GLU A 11 -3.57 8.32 -4.70
C GLU A 11 -3.40 6.86 -4.26
N ALA A 12 -4.49 6.19 -3.85
CA ALA A 12 -4.43 4.78 -3.47
C ALA A 12 -4.35 3.86 -4.70
N GLU A 13 -5.06 4.19 -5.78
CA GLU A 13 -5.00 3.48 -7.07
C GLU A 13 -3.62 3.62 -7.70
N GLU A 14 -3.02 4.82 -7.68
CA GLU A 14 -1.62 5.04 -8.09
C GLU A 14 -0.66 4.06 -7.42
N ALA A 15 -0.81 3.84 -6.12
CA ALA A 15 0.05 2.93 -5.37
C ALA A 15 -0.19 1.45 -5.69
N ILE A 16 -1.38 1.08 -6.16
CA ILE A 16 -1.73 -0.29 -6.54
C ILE A 16 -1.24 -0.60 -7.96
N ASP A 17 -1.38 0.36 -8.88
CA ASP A 17 -1.03 0.20 -10.30
C ASP A 17 0.48 0.32 -10.56
N ASP A 18 1.26 0.72 -9.55
CA ASP A 18 2.69 0.87 -9.69
C ASP A 18 3.41 -0.50 -9.62
N PRO A 19 4.08 -0.94 -10.70
CA PRO A 19 4.74 -2.24 -10.73
C PRO A 19 5.91 -2.36 -9.74
N GLU A 20 6.43 -1.22 -9.28
CA GLU A 20 7.54 -1.13 -8.35
C GLU A 20 7.06 -0.90 -6.91
N ALA A 21 5.76 -1.08 -6.64
CA ALA A 21 5.23 -1.09 -5.29
C ALA A 21 5.74 -2.30 -4.53
N LEU A 22 6.13 -2.08 -3.27
CA LEU A 22 6.38 -3.20 -2.38
C LEU A 22 5.03 -3.87 -2.05
N LEU A 23 4.83 -5.06 -2.58
CA LEU A 23 3.65 -5.88 -2.34
C LEU A 23 3.94 -6.93 -1.26
N LEU A 24 3.20 -6.86 -0.16
CA LEU A 24 3.16 -7.90 0.85
C LEU A 24 1.86 -8.68 0.69
N THR A 25 1.98 -9.91 0.18
CA THR A 25 0.87 -10.84 -0.03
C THR A 25 1.09 -12.14 0.75
N PRO A 26 0.25 -12.45 1.75
CA PRO A 26 -0.80 -11.59 2.31
C PRO A 26 -0.22 -10.41 3.11
N ASP A 27 -1.05 -9.41 3.38
CA ASP A 27 -0.76 -8.36 4.35
C ASP A 27 -0.37 -9.00 5.70
N PRO A 28 0.82 -8.72 6.25
CA PRO A 28 1.30 -9.35 7.49
C PRO A 28 0.39 -9.10 8.70
N ALA A 29 -0.39 -8.02 8.70
CA ALA A 29 -1.36 -7.72 9.77
C ALA A 29 -2.73 -8.39 9.54
N SER A 30 -2.94 -9.05 8.41
CA SER A 30 -4.19 -9.69 8.05
C SER A 30 -4.39 -10.98 8.83
N ARG A 31 -5.35 -10.99 9.76
CA ARG A 31 -5.72 -12.21 10.50
C ARG A 31 -6.36 -13.28 9.62
N SER A 32 -7.00 -12.87 8.52
CA SER A 32 -7.68 -13.79 7.60
C SER A 32 -6.80 -14.22 6.43
N GLY A 33 -5.66 -13.54 6.20
CA GLY A 33 -4.84 -13.70 5.00
C GLY A 33 -5.50 -13.20 3.70
N LYS A 34 -6.68 -12.58 3.80
CA LYS A 34 -7.48 -12.16 2.63
C LYS A 34 -7.26 -10.71 2.22
N SER A 35 -6.19 -10.08 2.69
CA SER A 35 -5.80 -8.74 2.25
C SER A 35 -4.34 -8.71 1.83
N ASP A 36 -4.01 -7.71 1.02
CA ASP A 36 -2.67 -7.39 0.55
C ASP A 36 -2.30 -5.97 0.98
N ARG A 37 -1.01 -5.74 1.21
CA ARG A 37 -0.47 -4.43 1.55
C ARG A 37 0.49 -3.97 0.46
N TYR A 38 0.16 -2.84 -0.13
CA TYR A 38 1.01 -2.10 -1.04
C TYR A 38 1.69 -0.98 -0.26
N ILE A 39 2.99 -0.83 -0.42
CA ILE A 39 3.76 0.30 0.11
C ILE A 39 4.50 0.93 -1.06
N ARG A 40 4.21 2.20 -1.34
CA ARG A 40 4.70 2.86 -2.56
C ARG A 40 4.83 4.36 -2.38
N TRP A 41 5.78 4.96 -3.09
CA TRP A 41 5.85 6.42 -3.25
C TRP A 41 4.70 6.94 -4.13
N SER A 42 3.87 7.84 -3.60
CA SER A 42 2.91 8.60 -4.41
C SER A 42 3.54 9.90 -4.89
N SER A 43 3.63 10.07 -6.21
CA SER A 43 4.11 11.30 -6.84
C SER A 43 3.13 12.46 -6.63
N THR A 44 1.83 12.19 -6.61
CA THR A 44 0.78 13.20 -6.40
C THR A 44 0.84 13.81 -5.00
N ARG A 45 1.15 12.99 -3.99
CA ARG A 45 1.29 13.46 -2.60
C ARG A 45 2.72 13.85 -2.21
N ALA A 46 3.71 13.40 -2.98
CA ALA A 46 5.12 13.43 -2.61
C ALA A 46 5.42 12.77 -1.25
N GLU A 47 4.79 11.62 -0.97
CA GLU A 47 5.05 10.82 0.24
C GLU A 47 4.84 9.32 -0.05
N VAL A 48 5.49 8.46 0.74
CA VAL A 48 5.21 7.01 0.73
C VAL A 48 3.84 6.76 1.37
N LEU A 49 2.99 6.01 0.68
CA LEU A 49 1.68 5.56 1.12
C LEU A 49 1.69 4.06 1.43
N VAL A 50 0.80 3.67 2.34
CA VAL A 50 0.40 2.30 2.58
C VAL A 50 -1.04 2.15 2.13
N VAL A 51 -1.31 1.15 1.29
CA VAL A 51 -2.66 0.82 0.80
C VAL A 51 -2.97 -0.64 1.08
N ILE A 52 -4.13 -0.88 1.68
CA ILE A 52 -4.66 -2.21 1.95
C ILE A 52 -5.79 -2.50 0.99
N VAL A 53 -5.68 -3.63 0.31
CA VAL A 53 -6.70 -4.18 -0.59
C VAL A 53 -7.20 -5.49 -0.02
N VAL A 54 -8.51 -5.73 -0.07
CA VAL A 54 -9.13 -6.98 0.38
C VAL A 54 -9.53 -7.80 -0.83
N ARG A 55 -9.15 -9.08 -0.83
CA ARG A 55 -9.56 -10.09 -1.80
C ARG A 55 -10.89 -10.71 -1.36
N HIS A 56 -11.91 -10.60 -2.18
CA HIS A 56 -13.19 -11.23 -1.93
C HIS A 56 -13.81 -11.73 -3.24
N GLU A 57 -14.12 -13.02 -3.30
CA GLU A 57 -14.75 -13.66 -4.47
C GLU A 57 -14.03 -13.41 -5.80
N GLY A 58 -12.69 -13.40 -5.78
CA GLY A 58 -11.87 -13.14 -6.97
C GLY A 58 -11.75 -11.67 -7.37
N LEU A 59 -12.38 -10.76 -6.63
CA LEU A 59 -12.31 -9.31 -6.82
C LEU A 59 -11.46 -8.63 -5.75
N LEU A 60 -10.88 -7.49 -6.11
CA LEU A 60 -10.10 -6.63 -5.23
C LEU A 60 -10.94 -5.43 -4.80
N TYR A 61 -11.01 -5.19 -3.50
CA TYR A 61 -11.73 -4.08 -2.90
C TYR A 61 -10.78 -3.18 -2.11
N GLY A 62 -10.89 -1.86 -2.28
CA GLY A 62 -10.16 -0.91 -1.45
C GLY A 62 -10.54 -1.06 0.02
N GLY A 63 -9.56 -1.38 0.87
CA GLY A 63 -9.74 -1.53 2.31
C GLY A 63 -9.47 -0.22 3.04
N ASN A 64 -8.21 0.21 3.08
CA ASN A 64 -7.81 1.49 3.69
C ASN A 64 -6.48 1.99 3.11
N ALA A 65 -6.18 3.29 3.28
CA ALA A 65 -4.94 3.90 2.81
C ALA A 65 -4.50 5.03 3.75
N TRP A 66 -3.19 5.18 3.97
CA TRP A 66 -2.61 6.20 4.84
C TRP A 66 -1.12 6.47 4.52
N PRO A 67 -0.56 7.63 4.93
CA PRO A 67 0.87 7.88 4.83
C PRO A 67 1.72 6.91 5.65
N ALA A 68 2.83 6.44 5.07
CA ALA A 68 3.75 5.53 5.71
C ALA A 68 4.43 6.17 6.92
N ASN A 69 4.55 5.40 8.01
CA ASN A 69 5.40 5.75 9.14
C ASN A 69 6.87 5.36 8.86
N GLU A 70 7.77 5.66 9.80
CA GLU A 70 9.20 5.38 9.64
C GLU A 70 9.51 3.90 9.34
N SER A 71 8.84 2.96 10.03
CA SER A 71 9.05 1.53 9.79
C SER A 71 8.64 1.10 8.38
N HIS A 72 7.51 1.59 7.88
CA HIS A 72 7.07 1.32 6.51
C HIS A 72 8.02 1.94 5.47
N ARG A 73 8.53 3.14 5.71
CA ARG A 73 9.50 3.80 4.83
C ARG A 73 10.81 3.01 4.75
N LYS A 74 11.36 2.60 5.90
CA LYS A 74 12.56 1.75 5.94
C LYS A 74 12.38 0.44 5.20
N LEU A 75 11.21 -0.19 5.35
CA LEU A 75 10.89 -1.43 4.65
C LEU A 75 10.84 -1.21 3.12
N TYR A 76 10.18 -0.15 2.67
CA TYR A 76 10.10 0.22 1.25
C TYR A 76 11.45 0.62 0.65
N GLU A 77 12.26 1.37 1.38
CA GLU A 77 13.62 1.74 0.95
C GLU A 77 14.53 0.50 0.88
N GLY A 78 14.41 -0.40 1.86
CA GLY A 78 15.14 -1.67 1.88
C GLY A 78 14.79 -2.57 0.69
N SER A 79 13.51 -2.70 0.34
CA SER A 79 13.11 -3.54 -0.80
C SER A 79 13.68 -3.03 -2.12
N ARG A 80 13.79 -1.70 -2.29
CA ARG A 80 14.38 -1.08 -3.49
C ARG A 80 15.89 -1.25 -3.61
N HIS A 81 16.57 -1.67 -2.54
CA HIS A 81 18.00 -1.91 -2.54
C HIS A 81 18.38 -3.36 -2.88
N ASP A 82 17.50 -4.32 -2.60
CA ASP A 82 17.71 -5.75 -2.93
C ASP A 82 17.52 -6.06 -4.43
N GLU A 83 16.92 -5.14 -5.19
CA GLU A 83 16.67 -5.27 -6.63
C GLU A 83 17.83 -4.75 -7.50
N ARG A 84 19.01 -4.44 -6.92
CA ARG A 84 20.18 -3.89 -7.63
C ARG A 84 21.38 -4.83 -7.75
#